data_AF-A0A1H6KLG8-F1
#
_entry.id   AF-A0A1H6KLG8-F1
#
_cell.length_a   1.000
_cell.length_b   1.000
_cell.length_c   1.000
_cell.angle_alpha   90.00
_cell.angle_beta   90.00
_cell.angle_gamma   90.00
#
_symmetry.space_group_name_H-M   'P 1'
#
loop_
_entity.id
_entity.type
_entity.pdbx_description
1 polymer ?
#
loop_
_entity_poly.entity_id
_entity_poly.type
_entity_poly.pdbx_seq_one_letter_code
_entity_poly.pdbx_strand_id
1 'polypeptide(L)'
;MRTIKELLGTEEKVWFYIDSEELWQDFLELAKDFCFGEMPREKWKFGYVIAVHSNREMGHVPVFIWCMSFGSTEGVPVKYDLRKIIDGEEDIICNVPHFKGKMIC
;
A
#
# COMPACT_ATOMS: atom_id res chain seq x y z
N MET A 1 17.70 1.19 0.34
CA MET A 1 16.25 1.12 0.04
C MET A 1 15.76 -0.26 0.42
N ARG A 2 14.73 -0.34 1.28
CA ARG A 2 14.18 -1.63 1.73
C ARG A 2 13.40 -2.31 0.60
N THR A 3 13.48 -3.63 0.50
CA THR A 3 12.72 -4.39 -0.51
C THR A 3 11.36 -4.82 0.03
N ILE A 4 10.39 -5.06 -0.86
CA ILE A 4 9.08 -5.62 -0.48
C ILE A 4 9.24 -6.97 0.26
N LYS A 5 10.24 -7.77 -0.11
CA LYS A 5 10.54 -9.06 0.55
C LYS A 5 11.05 -8.87 1.98
N GLU A 6 11.89 -7.86 2.22
CA GLU A 6 12.36 -7.52 3.57
C GLU A 6 11.21 -7.03 4.45
N LEU A 7 10.29 -6.23 3.89
CA LEU A 7 9.11 -5.74 4.60
C LEU A 7 8.10 -6.85 4.90
N LEU A 8 7.93 -7.80 3.97
CA LEU A 8 7.10 -8.99 4.18
C LEU A 8 7.62 -9.81 5.36
N GLY A 9 8.92 -10.02 5.50
CA GLY A 9 9.48 -10.79 6.61
C GLY A 9 8.81 -12.15 6.77
N THR A 10 8.13 -12.37 7.90
CA THR A 10 7.30 -13.55 8.19
C THR A 10 5.79 -13.31 8.05
N GLU A 11 5.39 -12.09 7.71
CA GLU A 11 3.99 -11.69 7.58
C GLU A 11 3.37 -12.28 6.30
N GLU A 12 2.07 -12.61 6.38
CA GLU A 12 1.32 -13.12 5.24
C GLU A 12 1.17 -12.06 4.14
N LYS A 13 1.03 -10.80 4.54
CA LYS A 13 0.87 -9.64 3.67
C LYS A 13 1.37 -8.36 4.32
N VAL A 14 1.72 -7.39 3.48
CA VAL A 14 2.01 -6.00 3.88
C VAL A 14 1.18 -5.02 3.07
N TRP A 15 0.92 -3.86 3.65
CA TRP A 15 0.11 -2.81 3.00
C TRP A 15 0.95 -1.58 2.68
N PHE A 16 0.82 -1.07 1.48
CA PHE A 16 1.47 0.14 1.00
C PHE A 16 0.45 1.24 0.78
N TYR A 17 0.78 2.47 1.19
CA TYR A 17 0.05 3.67 0.82
C TYR A 17 0.75 4.38 -0.34
N ILE A 18 -0.04 4.73 -1.36
CA ILE A 18 0.43 5.37 -2.60
C ILE A 18 -0.52 6.55 -2.88
N ASP A 19 -0.01 7.77 -2.82
CA ASP A 19 -0.84 8.99 -2.93
C ASP A 19 -0.77 9.70 -4.30
N SER A 20 0.16 9.28 -5.17
CA SER A 20 0.39 9.91 -6.46
C SER A 20 0.67 8.89 -7.57
N GLU A 21 0.47 9.33 -8.81
CA GLU A 21 0.79 8.53 -9.99
C GLU A 21 2.30 8.30 -10.16
N GLU A 22 3.13 9.25 -9.71
CA GLU A 22 4.59 9.10 -9.68
C GLU A 22 5.01 7.94 -8.77
N LEU A 23 4.54 7.93 -7.53
CA LEU A 23 4.81 6.84 -6.59
C LEU A 23 4.24 5.50 -7.07
N TRP A 24 3.16 5.55 -7.84
CA TRP A 24 2.62 4.35 -8.46
C TRP A 24 3.60 3.74 -9.46
N GLN A 25 4.25 4.56 -10.31
CA GLN A 25 5.27 4.03 -11.23
C GLN A 25 6.46 3.42 -10.47
N ASP A 26 6.91 4.08 -9.41
CA ASP A 26 7.97 3.55 -8.56
C ASP A 26 7.57 2.22 -7.91
N PHE A 27 6.31 2.11 -7.45
CA PHE A 27 5.77 0.86 -6.93
C PHE A 27 5.80 -0.26 -7.98
N LEU A 28 5.41 0.02 -9.22
CA LEU A 28 5.39 -0.99 -10.28
C LEU A 28 6.79 -1.56 -10.56
N GLU A 29 7.83 -0.75 -10.44
CA GLU A 29 9.22 -1.20 -10.58
C GLU A 29 9.69 -2.05 -9.39
N LEU A 30 9.33 -1.64 -8.17
CA LEU A 30 9.59 -2.41 -6.95
C LEU A 30 8.85 -3.77 -6.94
N ALA A 31 7.64 -3.79 -7.50
CA ALA A 31 6.73 -4.94 -7.52
C ALA A 31 6.75 -5.70 -8.85
N LYS A 32 7.79 -5.56 -9.69
CA LYS A 32 7.85 -6.18 -11.02
C LYS A 32 7.69 -7.71 -11.04
N ASP A 33 8.04 -8.39 -9.94
CA ASP A 33 7.95 -9.84 -9.79
C ASP A 33 6.61 -10.30 -9.17
N PHE A 34 5.65 -9.39 -8.98
CA PHE A 34 4.35 -9.61 -8.34
C PHE A 34 3.20 -9.44 -9.34
N CYS A 35 2.02 -9.97 -9.04
CA CYS A 35 0.86 -9.88 -9.93
C CYS A 35 -0.47 -9.58 -9.20
N PHE A 36 -1.38 -8.84 -9.87
CA PHE A 36 -2.79 -8.76 -9.48
C PHE A 36 -3.57 -9.96 -10.03
N GLY A 37 -3.17 -11.16 -9.63
CA GLY A 37 -3.69 -12.42 -10.18
C GLY A 37 -3.47 -12.50 -11.69
N GLU A 38 -4.54 -12.80 -12.44
CA GLU A 38 -4.50 -12.86 -13.91
C GLU A 38 -4.56 -11.48 -14.60
N MET A 39 -4.65 -10.39 -13.83
CA MET A 39 -4.79 -9.05 -14.40
C MET A 39 -3.45 -8.57 -14.98
N PRO A 40 -3.38 -8.28 -16.29
CA PRO A 40 -2.17 -7.77 -16.92
C PRO A 40 -1.72 -6.43 -16.31
N ARG A 41 -0.40 -6.20 -16.24
CA ARG A 41 0.22 -5.01 -15.61
C ARG A 41 -0.31 -3.69 -16.18
N GLU A 42 -0.51 -3.63 -17.48
CA GLU A 42 -1.06 -2.48 -18.20
C GLU A 42 -2.52 -2.15 -17.82
N LYS A 43 -3.23 -3.09 -17.20
CA LYS A 43 -4.60 -2.89 -16.69
C LYS A 43 -4.63 -2.52 -15.22
N TRP A 44 -3.49 -2.40 -14.54
CA TRP A 44 -3.48 -2.00 -13.14
C TRP A 44 -3.87 -0.53 -13.04
N LYS A 45 -5.15 -0.30 -12.77
CA LYS A 45 -5.71 1.02 -12.55
C LYS A 45 -5.43 1.38 -11.09
N PHE A 46 -4.47 2.26 -10.87
CA PHE A 46 -4.06 2.92 -9.63
C PHE A 46 -4.93 2.64 -8.38
N GLY A 47 -4.27 2.27 -7.27
CA GLY A 47 -4.90 2.10 -5.96
C GLY A 47 -4.15 2.86 -4.86
N TYR A 48 -4.90 3.54 -3.99
CA TYR A 48 -4.32 4.29 -2.87
C TYR A 48 -3.71 3.40 -1.78
N VAL A 49 -4.24 2.19 -1.62
CA VAL A 49 -3.71 1.20 -0.67
C VAL A 49 -3.57 -0.14 -1.37
N ILE A 50 -2.36 -0.71 -1.35
CA ILE A 50 -2.03 -1.96 -2.01
C ILE A 50 -1.63 -2.99 -0.97
N ALA A 51 -2.27 -4.16 -0.97
CA ALA A 51 -1.80 -5.35 -0.30
C ALA A 51 -0.83 -6.09 -1.21
N VAL A 52 0.31 -6.49 -0.66
CA VAL A 52 1.22 -7.45 -1.29
C VAL A 52 1.32 -8.67 -0.39
N HIS A 53 1.01 -9.83 -0.93
CA HIS A 53 1.02 -11.10 -0.23
C HIS A 53 2.35 -11.83 -0.43
N SER A 54 2.71 -12.67 0.54
CA SER A 54 3.92 -13.52 0.50
C SER A 54 3.96 -14.50 -0.68
N ASN A 55 2.79 -14.90 -1.20
CA ASN A 55 2.65 -15.73 -2.41
C ASN A 55 2.82 -14.93 -3.73
N ARG A 56 3.16 -13.64 -3.63
CA ARG A 56 3.34 -12.66 -4.73
C ARG A 56 2.06 -12.14 -5.37
N GLU A 57 0.90 -12.48 -4.84
CA GLU A 57 -0.35 -11.88 -5.26
C GLU A 57 -0.51 -10.48 -4.67
N MET A 58 -1.24 -9.63 -5.39
CA MET A 58 -1.54 -8.26 -4.97
C MET A 58 -3.03 -7.98 -5.03
N GLY A 59 -3.48 -7.15 -4.09
CA GLY A 59 -4.83 -6.60 -4.04
C GLY A 59 -4.78 -5.10 -3.83
N HIS A 60 -5.79 -4.36 -4.29
CA HIS A 60 -5.88 -2.93 -4.04
C HIS A 60 -7.20 -2.59 -3.38
N VAL A 61 -7.17 -1.58 -2.52
CA VAL A 61 -8.32 -1.07 -1.80
C VAL A 61 -8.36 0.44 -1.95
N PRO A 62 -9.48 1.03 -2.40
CA PRO A 62 -9.66 2.48 -2.36
C PRO A 62 -9.50 3.02 -0.94
N VAL A 63 -8.89 4.20 -0.77
CA VAL A 63 -8.61 4.76 0.56
C VAL A 63 -9.88 4.92 1.42
N PHE A 64 -11.01 5.23 0.82
CA PHE A 64 -12.27 5.35 1.56
C PHE A 64 -12.76 4.00 2.09
N ILE A 65 -12.62 2.91 1.32
CA ILE A 65 -12.92 1.55 1.77
C ILE A 65 -11.96 1.15 2.89
N TRP A 66 -10.67 1.47 2.75
CA TRP A 66 -9.70 1.25 3.83
C TRP A 66 -10.15 1.93 5.12
N CYS A 67 -10.50 3.21 5.06
CA CYS A 67 -10.93 3.96 6.24
C CYS A 67 -12.24 3.46 6.82
N MET A 68 -13.20 3.00 6.00
CA MET A 68 -14.43 2.40 6.51
C MET A 68 -14.17 1.06 7.20
N SER A 69 -13.23 0.27 6.69
CA SER A 69 -12.89 -1.05 7.23
C SER A 69 -11.95 -0.99 8.45
N PHE A 70 -11.07 0.02 8.49
CA PHE A 70 -9.92 0.05 9.39
C PHE A 70 -9.68 1.43 10.06
N GLY A 71 -10.57 2.41 9.91
CA GLY A 71 -10.31 3.79 10.36
C GLY A 71 -10.46 4.05 11.85
N SER A 72 -11.08 3.14 12.62
CA SER A 72 -11.52 3.41 14.00
C SER A 72 -11.33 2.22 14.95
N THR A 73 -10.40 1.31 14.66
CA THR A 73 -10.33 0.01 15.35
C THR A 73 -8.95 -0.27 15.94
N GLU A 74 -8.90 -0.97 17.07
CA GLU A 74 -7.69 -1.68 17.50
C GLU A 74 -7.40 -2.84 16.53
N GLY A 75 -6.12 -3.16 16.31
CA GLY A 75 -5.71 -4.25 15.41
C GLY A 75 -5.74 -3.93 13.93
N VAL A 76 -5.75 -2.64 13.56
CA VAL A 76 -5.62 -2.19 12.16
C VAL A 76 -4.30 -2.68 11.58
N PRO A 77 -4.31 -3.29 10.37
CA PRO A 77 -3.08 -3.71 9.74
C PRO A 77 -2.12 -2.54 9.54
N VAL A 78 -0.83 -2.79 9.79
CA VAL A 78 0.22 -1.80 9.52
C VAL A 78 0.22 -1.47 8.04
N LYS A 79 0.23 -0.16 7.76
CA LYS A 79 0.34 0.40 6.41
C LYS A 79 1.63 1.19 6.34
N TYR A 80 2.44 0.90 5.33
CA TYR A 80 3.71 1.57 5.08
C TYR A 80 3.55 2.68 4.04
N ASP A 81 4.21 3.80 4.27
CA ASP A 81 4.25 4.92 3.33
C ASP A 81 5.33 4.64 2.27
N LEU A 82 4.90 4.49 1.01
CA LEU A 82 5.82 4.15 -0.07
C LEU A 82 6.87 5.25 -0.30
N ARG A 83 6.50 6.53 -0.17
CA ARG A 83 7.44 7.64 -0.35
C ARG A 83 8.57 7.53 0.65
N LYS A 84 8.23 7.33 1.92
CA LYS A 84 9.21 7.15 3.00
C LYS A 84 10.13 5.96 2.79
N ILE A 85 9.62 4.87 2.20
CA ILE A 85 10.43 3.71 1.86
C ILE A 85 11.46 4.05 0.77
N ILE A 86 11.02 4.75 -0.29
CA ILE A 86 11.87 5.19 -1.40
C ILE A 86 12.96 6.15 -0.87
N ASP A 87 12.56 7.10 -0.03
CA ASP A 87 13.45 8.08 0.59
C ASP A 87 14.39 7.48 1.65
N GLY A 88 14.17 6.22 2.03
CA GLY A 88 15.01 5.49 2.97
C GLY A 88 14.85 5.94 4.43
N GLU A 89 13.69 6.50 4.80
CA GLU A 89 13.42 6.93 6.17
C GLU A 89 13.44 5.77 7.18
N GLU A 90 13.72 6.05 8.45
CA GLU A 90 13.65 5.04 9.51
C GLU A 90 12.20 4.69 9.88
N ASP A 91 11.34 5.72 10.08
CA ASP A 91 9.92 5.56 10.39
C ASP A 91 9.06 5.60 9.13
N ILE A 92 8.90 4.42 8.51
CA ILE A 92 8.12 4.23 7.28
C ILE A 92 6.63 3.95 7.52
N ILE A 93 6.16 3.98 8.77
CA ILE A 93 4.78 3.62 9.10
C ILE A 93 3.85 4.83 8.87
N CYS A 94 2.68 4.57 8.29
CA CYS A 94 1.60 5.54 8.18
C CYS A 94 0.98 5.81 9.55
N ASN A 95 1.51 6.78 10.29
CA ASN A 95 1.00 7.16 11.62
C ASN A 95 -0.21 8.12 11.58
N VAL A 96 -0.51 8.69 10.42
CA VAL A 96 -1.62 9.65 10.24
C VAL A 96 -2.81 9.03 9.51
N PRO A 97 -4.06 9.40 9.89
CA PRO A 97 -5.23 9.10 9.07
C PRO A 97 -5.12 9.88 7.74
N HIS A 98 -4.95 9.14 6.64
CA HIS A 98 -4.82 9.71 5.28
C HIS A 98 -6.15 10.16 4.69
N PHE A 99 -7.23 10.02 5.46
CA PHE A 99 -8.55 10.56 5.18
C PHE A 99 -8.91 11.54 6.29
N LYS A 100 -8.81 12.85 6.00
CA LYS A 100 -9.53 13.86 6.78
C LYS A 100 -10.91 13.98 6.18
N GLY A 101 -11.88 13.24 6.73
CA GLY A 101 -13.27 13.40 6.32
C GLY A 101 -13.68 14.86 6.51
N LYS A 102 -13.89 15.59 5.42
CA LYS A 102 -14.61 16.85 5.47
C LYS A 102 -16.07 16.49 5.29
N MET A 103 -16.89 16.65 6.33
CA MET A 103 -18.33 16.70 6.09
C MET A 103 -18.58 17.87 5.14
N ILE A 104 -19.08 17.55 3.95
CA ILE A 104 -19.70 18.56 3.09
C ILE A 104 -21.10 18.73 3.68
N CYS A 105 -21.24 19.75 4.53
CA CYS A 105 -22.53 20.27 4.96
C CYS A 105 -23.13 21.13 3.84
#